data_AF-A0A7S0BDR6-F1
#
_entry.id   AF-A0A7S0BDR6-F1
#
_cell.length_a   1.000
_cell.length_b   1.000
_cell.length_c   1.000
_cell.angle_alpha   90.00
_cell.angle_beta   90.00
_cell.angle_gamma   90.00
#
_symmetry.space_group_name_H-M   'P 1'
#
loop_
_entity.id
_entity.type
_entity.pdbx_description
1 polymer ?
#
loop_
_entity_poly.entity_id
_entity_poly.type
_entity_poly.pdbx_seq_one_letter_code
_entity_poly.pdbx_strand_id
1 'polypeptide(L)'
;DVKQAGHLPTSDLRGKLEEEREQLRREKKDIADRMLSLRHRKEEVQEERKELAQHKLDLEERLKHMDKQQEELERERSGYECKRDALKERWNSLRAHQLEVERERAELDVIRCDLEHKQEEAEQEEARLVSERHALDAWVQSETVAVQDKCCEVEARRHRLEDDRREFEGQRRSVEEDRRKYEAARAELLEREEAARHERLCAENERAAMHADRMQVKQLLEDAVAEHGRNLCRRPPTYWSGKPKQVRVPCTELEPVILRLLQGHALHPHGCAGRDGTFDVGRVHKLSVWRVENMVLWRQYLNKAEELQEVHRHRGITHRALHPAVPSMTDDPALPPTIPWGSNLNAGLNEALLWHGTSERNIEIIAKAGMDERVCNLGGMFGAGLYFAQDSCKSGQYAVRGARGTHWFML
;
A
#
# COMPACT_ATOMS: atom_id res chain seq x y z
N ASP A 1 -27.22 206.96 84.76
CA ASP A 1 -27.62 206.92 86.18
C ASP A 1 -28.09 205.52 86.55
N VAL A 2 -27.29 204.67 87.20
CA VAL A 2 -26.72 204.72 88.56
C VAL A 2 -27.75 204.29 89.63
N LYS A 3 -27.41 203.15 90.26
CA LYS A 3 -27.81 202.62 91.59
C LYS A 3 -29.23 202.08 91.72
N GLN A 4 -29.54 201.06 92.52
CA GLN A 4 -28.93 200.07 93.44
C GLN A 4 -30.19 199.38 94.01
N ALA A 5 -30.29 198.17 94.55
CA ALA A 5 -29.47 197.02 94.83
C ALA A 5 -30.48 195.99 95.39
N GLY A 6 -30.19 194.68 95.35
CA GLY A 6 -30.83 193.77 96.31
C GLY A 6 -31.12 192.34 95.84
N HIS A 7 -30.14 191.47 96.10
CA HIS A 7 -30.29 190.11 96.63
C HIS A 7 -30.91 188.97 95.76
N LEU A 8 -30.11 187.89 95.70
CA LEU A 8 -30.26 186.60 95.01
C LEU A 8 -31.44 185.75 95.54
N PRO A 9 -31.78 184.67 94.79
CA PRO A 9 -32.00 183.37 95.41
C PRO A 9 -30.89 182.38 94.99
N THR A 10 -29.94 182.18 95.90
CA THR A 10 -28.84 181.19 95.87
C THR A 10 -29.30 179.73 96.08
N SER A 11 -30.61 179.46 96.08
CA SER A 11 -31.16 178.09 96.25
C SER A 11 -31.21 177.27 94.96
N ASP A 12 -31.30 177.91 93.79
CA ASP A 12 -31.40 177.22 92.49
C ASP A 12 -30.07 176.56 92.05
N LEU A 13 -28.92 177.17 92.40
CA LEU A 13 -27.59 176.62 92.07
C LEU A 13 -27.14 175.50 93.03
N ARG A 14 -27.57 175.54 94.30
CA ARG A 14 -27.26 174.47 95.26
C ARG A 14 -28.04 173.19 94.96
N GLY A 15 -29.31 173.32 94.58
CA GLY A 15 -30.13 172.19 94.13
C GLY A 15 -29.55 171.51 92.88
N LYS A 16 -29.14 172.30 91.88
CA LYS A 16 -28.47 171.79 90.65
C LYS A 16 -27.17 171.04 90.94
N LEU A 17 -26.35 171.54 91.87
CA LEU A 17 -25.09 170.89 92.24
C LEU A 17 -25.30 169.62 93.08
N GLU A 18 -26.39 169.56 93.83
CA GLU A 18 -26.79 168.39 94.62
C GLU A 18 -27.45 167.32 93.72
N GLU A 19 -28.21 167.73 92.71
CA GLU A 19 -28.67 166.88 91.60
C GLU A 19 -27.51 166.33 90.78
N GLU A 20 -26.52 167.14 90.40
CA GLU A 20 -25.30 166.66 89.73
C GLU A 20 -24.50 165.68 90.60
N ARG A 21 -24.38 165.94 91.91
CA ARG A 21 -23.72 165.00 92.83
C ARG A 21 -24.46 163.69 92.92
N GLU A 22 -25.78 163.71 92.94
CA GLU A 22 -26.59 162.50 92.99
C GLU A 22 -26.62 161.76 91.66
N GLN A 23 -26.57 162.50 90.54
CA GLN A 23 -26.37 161.95 89.22
C GLN A 23 -24.99 161.29 89.09
N LEU A 24 -23.92 161.94 89.55
CA LEU A 24 -22.58 161.35 89.60
C LEU A 24 -22.51 160.15 90.53
N ARG A 25 -23.27 160.11 91.63
CA ARG A 25 -23.38 158.91 92.48
C ARG A 25 -24.07 157.77 91.75
N ARG A 26 -25.15 158.03 91.02
CA ARG A 26 -25.84 157.04 90.19
C ARG A 26 -24.92 156.53 89.08
N GLU A 27 -24.26 157.42 88.35
CA GLU A 27 -23.29 157.07 87.30
C GLU A 27 -22.11 156.28 87.87
N LYS A 28 -21.59 156.66 89.04
CA LYS A 28 -20.52 155.90 89.73
C LYS A 28 -20.99 154.52 90.15
N LYS A 29 -22.24 154.39 90.62
CA LYS A 29 -22.84 153.09 90.96
C LYS A 29 -23.06 152.24 89.71
N ASP A 30 -23.58 152.82 88.63
CA ASP A 30 -23.77 152.15 87.34
C ASP A 30 -22.43 151.68 86.75
N ILE A 31 -21.38 152.49 86.86
CA ILE A 31 -20.02 152.11 86.47
C ILE A 31 -19.52 150.95 87.36
N ALA A 32 -19.77 150.98 88.67
CA ALA A 32 -19.38 149.90 89.56
C ALA A 32 -20.12 148.59 89.24
N ASP A 33 -21.42 148.65 88.95
CA ASP A 33 -22.25 147.50 88.57
C ASP A 33 -21.82 146.95 87.20
N ARG A 34 -21.48 147.82 86.23
CA ARG A 34 -20.86 147.42 84.96
C ARG A 34 -19.49 146.76 85.16
N MET A 35 -18.66 147.29 86.05
CA MET A 35 -17.34 146.71 86.36
C MET A 35 -17.46 145.34 87.03
N LEU A 36 -18.47 145.14 87.89
CA LEU A 36 -18.81 143.84 88.49
C LEU A 36 -19.32 142.86 87.43
N SER A 37 -20.22 143.28 86.55
CA SER A 37 -20.71 142.47 85.42
C SER A 37 -19.58 142.08 84.46
N LEU A 38 -18.67 143.00 84.12
CA LEU A 38 -17.49 142.72 83.31
C LEU A 38 -16.52 141.77 84.01
N ARG A 39 -16.38 141.84 85.33
CA ARG A 39 -15.59 140.87 86.10
C ARG A 39 -16.19 139.47 86.02
N HIS A 40 -17.50 139.35 86.23
CA HIS A 40 -18.19 138.06 86.11
C HIS A 40 -18.09 137.50 84.69
N ARG A 41 -18.30 138.34 83.67
CA ARG A 41 -18.14 137.93 82.26
C ARG A 41 -16.70 137.52 81.94
N LYS A 42 -15.70 138.18 82.54
CA LYS A 42 -14.30 137.79 82.41
C LYS A 42 -14.04 136.41 83.02
N GLU A 43 -14.62 136.13 84.18
CA GLU A 43 -14.53 134.82 84.85
C GLU A 43 -15.23 133.72 84.02
N GLU A 44 -16.43 133.98 83.50
CA GLU A 44 -17.14 133.07 82.58
C GLU A 44 -16.29 132.75 81.34
N VAL A 45 -15.76 133.78 80.66
CA VAL A 45 -14.91 133.59 79.47
C VAL A 45 -13.61 132.85 79.83
N GLN A 46 -13.09 133.02 81.03
CA GLN A 46 -11.93 132.25 81.50
C GLN A 46 -12.29 130.77 81.68
N GLU A 47 -13.48 130.45 82.17
CA GLU A 47 -13.93 129.06 82.32
C GLU A 47 -14.25 128.42 80.96
N GLU A 48 -14.98 129.12 80.07
CA GLU A 48 -15.21 128.70 78.68
C GLU A 48 -13.88 128.40 77.96
N ARG A 49 -12.84 129.22 78.20
CA ARG A 49 -11.50 128.99 77.63
C ARG A 49 -10.83 127.74 78.18
N LYS A 50 -11.01 127.40 79.46
CA LYS A 50 -10.47 126.16 80.05
C LYS A 50 -11.19 124.94 79.49
N GLU A 51 -12.52 124.99 79.41
CA GLU A 51 -13.32 123.92 78.81
C GLU A 51 -12.92 123.69 77.35
N LEU A 52 -12.76 124.77 76.58
CA LEU A 52 -12.31 124.69 75.19
C LEU A 52 -10.90 124.13 75.07
N ALA A 53 -9.98 124.50 75.98
CA ALA A 53 -8.64 123.94 76.02
C ALA A 53 -8.65 122.44 76.33
N GLN A 54 -9.51 121.99 77.25
CA GLN A 54 -9.68 120.56 77.56
C GLN A 54 -10.26 119.80 76.36
N HIS A 55 -11.33 120.33 75.75
CA HIS A 55 -11.90 119.73 74.53
C HIS A 55 -10.89 119.64 73.40
N LYS A 56 -10.02 120.63 73.25
CA LYS A 56 -8.94 120.61 72.26
C LYS A 56 -7.97 119.46 72.54
N LEU A 57 -7.56 119.25 73.79
CA LEU A 57 -6.69 118.13 74.18
C LEU A 57 -7.36 116.78 73.88
N ASP A 58 -8.63 116.61 74.24
CA ASP A 58 -9.37 115.37 73.99
C ASP A 58 -9.49 115.08 72.47
N LEU A 59 -9.71 116.11 71.65
CA LEU A 59 -9.72 115.98 70.20
C LEU A 59 -8.34 115.60 69.64
N GLU A 60 -7.26 116.21 70.16
CA GLU A 60 -5.89 115.85 69.78
C GLU A 60 -5.56 114.39 70.14
N GLU A 61 -6.03 113.88 71.27
CA GLU A 61 -5.89 112.47 71.65
C GLU A 61 -6.69 111.54 70.73
N ARG A 62 -7.93 111.91 70.39
CA ARG A 62 -8.76 111.15 69.43
C ARG A 62 -8.13 111.11 68.04
N LEU A 63 -7.58 112.22 67.55
CA LEU A 63 -6.85 112.26 66.28
C LEU A 63 -5.65 111.32 66.31
N LYS A 64 -4.83 111.34 67.38
CA LYS A 64 -3.72 110.38 67.56
C LYS A 64 -4.19 108.92 67.59
N HIS A 65 -5.35 108.64 68.18
CA HIS A 65 -5.91 107.29 68.17
C HIS A 65 -6.34 106.86 66.76
N MET A 66 -7.03 107.74 66.03
CA MET A 66 -7.42 107.50 64.64
C MET A 66 -6.22 107.31 63.73
N ASP A 67 -5.16 108.10 63.88
CA ASP A 67 -3.92 107.95 63.12
C ASP A 67 -3.29 106.57 63.35
N LYS A 68 -3.22 106.12 64.61
CA LYS A 68 -2.73 104.76 64.94
C LYS A 68 -3.59 103.67 64.31
N GLN A 69 -4.91 103.81 64.35
CA GLN A 69 -5.82 102.87 63.71
C GLN A 69 -5.64 102.85 62.19
N GLN A 70 -5.45 104.01 61.57
CA GLN A 70 -5.19 104.10 60.14
C GLN A 70 -3.87 103.41 59.77
N GLU A 71 -2.80 103.64 60.53
CA GLU A 71 -1.53 102.94 60.32
C GLU A 71 -1.68 101.41 60.48
N GLU A 72 -2.47 100.95 61.46
CA GLU A 72 -2.73 99.52 61.66
C GLU A 72 -3.48 98.91 60.48
N LEU A 73 -4.54 99.57 60.01
CA LEU A 73 -5.29 99.15 58.82
C LEU A 73 -4.42 99.18 57.55
N GLU A 74 -3.51 100.15 57.41
CA GLU A 74 -2.57 100.21 56.30
C GLU A 74 -1.55 99.06 56.33
N ARG A 75 -1.05 98.69 57.53
CA ARG A 75 -0.20 97.50 57.71
C ARG A 75 -0.96 96.22 57.35
N GLU A 76 -2.21 96.07 57.81
CA GLU A 76 -3.04 94.92 57.46
C GLU A 76 -3.30 94.86 55.95
N ARG A 77 -3.67 95.98 55.32
CA ARG A 77 -3.90 96.08 53.88
C ARG A 77 -2.68 95.64 53.09
N SER A 78 -1.49 96.14 53.45
CA SER A 78 -0.23 95.73 52.84
C SER A 78 0.04 94.23 53.02
N GLY A 79 -0.25 93.68 54.21
CA GLY A 79 -0.17 92.25 54.47
C GLY A 79 -1.09 91.41 53.58
N TYR A 80 -2.33 91.86 53.34
CA TYR A 80 -3.26 91.20 52.43
C TYR A 80 -2.85 91.35 50.96
N GLU A 81 -2.33 92.50 50.54
CA GLU A 81 -1.78 92.72 49.20
C GLU A 81 -0.61 91.75 48.92
N CYS A 82 0.32 91.60 49.87
CA CYS A 82 1.42 90.65 49.77
C CYS A 82 0.93 89.19 49.68
N LYS A 83 -0.03 88.79 50.53
CA LYS A 83 -0.64 87.44 50.44
C LYS A 83 -1.34 87.20 49.11
N ARG A 84 -2.07 88.19 48.60
CA ARG A 84 -2.75 88.12 47.30
C ARG A 84 -1.75 87.93 46.18
N ASP A 85 -0.65 88.67 46.19
CA ASP A 85 0.33 88.61 45.11
C ASP A 85 1.14 87.29 45.17
N ALA A 86 1.45 86.78 46.37
CA ALA A 86 2.02 85.44 46.54
C ALA A 86 1.06 84.32 46.05
N LEU A 87 -0.25 84.45 46.28
CA LEU A 87 -1.25 83.50 45.75
C LEU A 87 -1.35 83.57 44.23
N LYS A 88 -1.27 84.76 43.63
CA LYS A 88 -1.24 84.92 42.17
C LYS A 88 -0.01 84.24 41.56
N GLU A 89 1.17 84.41 42.16
CA GLU A 89 2.39 83.74 41.70
C GLU A 89 2.27 82.21 41.78
N ARG A 90 1.76 81.68 42.89
CA ARG A 90 1.49 80.24 43.03
C ARG A 90 0.49 79.73 42.01
N TRP A 91 -0.59 80.48 41.76
CA TRP A 91 -1.58 80.13 40.75
C TRP A 91 -1.00 80.13 39.34
N ASN A 92 -0.17 81.13 39.00
CA ASN A 92 0.52 81.20 37.71
C ASN A 92 1.48 80.01 37.52
N SER A 93 2.25 79.64 38.55
CA SER A 93 3.14 78.46 38.52
C SER A 93 2.36 77.15 38.37
N LEU A 94 1.25 76.99 39.11
CA LEU A 94 0.39 75.81 38.97
C LEU A 94 -0.21 75.72 37.56
N ARG A 95 -0.63 76.86 36.99
CA ARG A 95 -1.15 76.92 35.62
C ARG A 95 -0.09 76.57 34.58
N ALA A 96 1.16 77.01 34.78
CA ALA A 96 2.27 76.65 33.90
C ALA A 96 2.55 75.14 33.93
N HIS A 97 2.63 74.54 35.13
CA HIS A 97 2.79 73.08 35.26
C HIS A 97 1.60 72.31 34.68
N GLN A 98 0.37 72.80 34.84
CA GLN A 98 -0.79 72.17 34.21
C GLN A 98 -0.65 72.11 32.69
N LEU A 99 -0.23 73.21 32.05
CA LEU A 99 -0.02 73.25 30.60
C LEU A 99 1.12 72.34 30.15
N GLU A 100 2.18 72.23 30.95
CA GLU A 100 3.30 71.30 30.68
C GLU A 100 2.82 69.84 30.71
N VAL A 101 2.07 69.45 31.74
CA VAL A 101 1.47 68.11 31.82
C VAL A 101 0.49 67.83 30.68
N GLU A 102 -0.32 68.82 30.29
CA GLU A 102 -1.22 68.70 29.14
C GLU A 102 -0.45 68.46 27.83
N ARG A 103 0.70 69.14 27.65
CA ARG A 103 1.59 68.92 26.51
C ARG A 103 2.23 67.53 26.53
N GLU A 104 2.79 67.11 27.66
CA GLU A 104 3.40 65.78 27.79
C GLU A 104 2.39 64.66 27.53
N ARG A 105 1.15 64.81 28.01
CA ARG A 105 0.06 63.86 27.71
C ARG A 105 -0.24 63.79 26.23
N ALA A 106 -0.30 64.93 25.53
CA ALA A 106 -0.51 64.95 24.10
C ALA A 106 0.64 64.27 23.33
N GLU A 107 1.89 64.48 23.75
CA GLU A 107 3.05 63.78 23.17
C GLU A 107 2.99 62.27 23.40
N LEU A 108 2.60 61.82 24.61
CA LEU A 108 2.39 60.41 24.91
C LEU A 108 1.24 59.78 24.13
N ASP A 109 0.16 60.53 23.88
CA ASP A 109 -0.97 60.06 23.08
C ASP A 109 -0.55 59.81 21.62
N VAL A 110 0.29 60.68 21.05
CA VAL A 110 0.87 60.47 19.71
C VAL A 110 1.74 59.21 19.69
N ILE A 111 2.64 59.06 20.66
CA ILE A 111 3.50 57.87 20.75
C ILE A 111 2.67 56.59 20.90
N ARG A 112 1.59 56.63 21.69
CA ARG A 112 0.68 55.50 21.84
C ARG A 112 0.04 55.12 20.50
N CYS A 113 -0.50 56.09 19.75
CA CYS A 113 -1.09 55.82 18.44
C CYS A 113 -0.08 55.26 17.43
N ASP A 114 1.16 55.76 17.43
CA ASP A 114 2.23 55.23 16.57
C ASP A 114 2.59 53.78 16.92
N LEU A 115 2.59 53.43 18.22
CA LEU A 115 2.84 52.07 18.69
C LEU A 115 1.69 51.13 18.35
N GLU A 116 0.44 51.58 18.49
CA GLU A 116 -0.76 50.84 18.08
C GLU A 116 -0.69 50.53 16.58
N HIS A 117 -0.37 51.52 15.73
CA HIS A 117 -0.23 51.30 14.30
C HIS A 117 0.87 50.30 13.95
N LYS A 118 2.05 50.42 14.59
CA LYS A 118 3.15 49.45 14.39
C LYS A 118 2.80 48.05 14.86
N GLN A 119 1.99 47.93 15.91
CA GLN A 119 1.50 46.65 16.38
C GLN A 119 0.56 46.02 15.34
N GLU A 120 -0.38 46.80 14.79
CA GLU A 120 -1.27 46.33 13.72
C GLU A 120 -0.47 45.90 12.46
N GLU A 121 0.54 46.67 12.06
CA GLU A 121 1.43 46.31 10.94
C GLU A 121 2.18 44.99 11.21
N ALA A 122 2.69 44.80 12.42
CA ALA A 122 3.37 43.58 12.82
C ALA A 122 2.43 42.36 12.83
N GLU A 123 1.20 42.52 13.33
CA GLU A 123 0.18 41.47 13.34
C GLU A 123 -0.24 41.08 11.91
N GLN A 124 -0.36 42.06 11.00
CA GLN A 124 -0.63 41.81 9.58
C GLN A 124 0.51 41.05 8.90
N GLU A 125 1.75 41.43 9.18
CA GLU A 125 2.94 40.74 8.64
C GLU A 125 3.06 39.32 9.20
N GLU A 126 2.82 39.12 10.49
CA GLU A 126 2.77 37.79 11.10
C GLU A 126 1.70 36.91 10.43
N ALA A 127 0.49 37.43 10.24
CA ALA A 127 -0.58 36.73 9.54
C ALA A 127 -0.19 36.34 8.10
N ARG A 128 0.51 37.26 7.38
CA ARG A 128 1.04 36.99 6.04
C ARG A 128 2.07 35.86 6.05
N LEU A 129 3.05 35.91 6.95
CA LEU A 129 4.09 34.89 7.08
C LEU A 129 3.52 33.53 7.50
N VAL A 130 2.51 33.50 8.38
CA VAL A 130 1.81 32.26 8.74
C VAL A 130 1.08 31.67 7.54
N SER A 131 0.42 32.50 6.72
CA SER A 131 -0.22 32.05 5.48
C SER A 131 0.79 31.50 4.46
N GLU A 132 1.94 32.17 4.29
CA GLU A 132 3.01 31.72 3.42
C GLU A 132 3.61 30.40 3.90
N ARG A 133 3.85 30.26 5.21
CA ARG A 133 4.31 29.01 5.81
C ARG A 133 3.33 27.86 5.56
N HIS A 134 2.03 28.07 5.78
CA HIS A 134 1.03 27.04 5.49
C HIS A 134 0.98 26.65 4.01
N ALA A 135 1.16 27.61 3.08
CA ALA A 135 1.22 27.32 1.66
C ALA A 135 2.46 26.47 1.31
N LEU A 136 3.62 26.81 1.89
CA LEU A 136 4.85 26.02 1.74
C LEU A 136 4.70 24.62 2.33
N ASP A 137 4.13 24.48 3.53
CA ASP A 137 3.89 23.18 4.15
C ASP A 137 2.96 22.31 3.30
N ALA A 138 1.89 22.88 2.75
CA ALA A 138 0.98 22.18 1.84
C ALA A 138 1.69 21.75 0.54
N TRP A 139 2.54 22.61 -0.01
CA TRP A 139 3.35 22.27 -1.19
C TRP A 139 4.34 21.15 -0.90
N VAL A 140 5.08 21.22 0.21
CA VAL A 140 6.04 20.18 0.63
C VAL A 140 5.32 18.84 0.85
N GLN A 141 4.15 18.85 1.47
CA GLN A 141 3.34 17.64 1.65
C GLN A 141 2.91 17.04 0.32
N SER A 142 2.42 17.86 -0.62
CA SER A 142 2.05 17.40 -1.97
C SER A 142 3.24 16.79 -2.70
N GLU A 143 4.41 17.44 -2.66
CA GLU A 143 5.60 16.95 -3.33
C GLU A 143 6.13 15.66 -2.68
N THR A 144 6.03 15.55 -1.35
CA THR A 144 6.39 14.33 -0.60
C THR A 144 5.53 13.15 -1.03
N VAL A 145 4.21 13.33 -1.15
CA VAL A 145 3.30 12.29 -1.65
C VAL A 145 3.63 11.92 -3.09
N ALA A 146 3.87 12.91 -3.97
CA ALA A 146 4.23 12.64 -5.37
C ALA A 146 5.54 11.85 -5.50
N VAL A 147 6.53 12.13 -4.65
CA VAL A 147 7.78 11.36 -4.58
C VAL A 147 7.53 9.95 -4.05
N GLN A 148 6.71 9.78 -3.01
CA GLN A 148 6.35 8.46 -2.49
C GLN A 148 5.65 7.59 -3.54
N ASP A 149 4.69 8.15 -4.27
CA ASP A 149 3.99 7.45 -5.35
C ASP A 149 4.95 6.99 -6.45
N LYS A 150 5.87 7.87 -6.88
CA LYS A 150 6.92 7.52 -7.84
C LYS A 150 7.86 6.44 -7.31
N CYS A 151 8.23 6.49 -6.02
CA CYS A 151 9.04 5.45 -5.40
C CYS A 151 8.32 4.09 -5.45
N CYS A 152 7.03 4.04 -5.09
CA CYS A 152 6.23 2.83 -5.17
C CYS A 152 6.13 2.31 -6.63
N GLU A 153 5.96 3.20 -7.61
CA GLU A 153 5.95 2.83 -9.03
C GLU A 153 7.28 2.22 -9.48
N VAL A 154 8.40 2.85 -9.08
CA VAL A 154 9.75 2.36 -9.37
C VAL A 154 10.01 1.01 -8.72
N GLU A 155 9.59 0.82 -7.46
CA GLU A 155 9.70 -0.45 -6.76
C GLU A 155 8.87 -1.56 -7.42
N ALA A 156 7.63 -1.25 -7.80
CA ALA A 156 6.79 -2.18 -8.55
C ALA A 156 7.42 -2.55 -9.90
N ARG A 157 8.03 -1.59 -10.60
CA ARG A 157 8.77 -1.84 -11.84
C ARG A 157 10.02 -2.69 -11.59
N ARG A 158 10.75 -2.46 -10.49
CA ARG A 158 11.90 -3.29 -10.11
C ARG A 158 11.48 -4.73 -9.87
N HIS A 159 10.41 -4.97 -9.12
CA HIS A 159 9.89 -6.32 -8.88
C HIS A 159 9.49 -7.04 -10.18
N ARG A 160 8.79 -6.36 -11.10
CA ARG A 160 8.47 -6.92 -12.42
C ARG A 160 9.74 -7.33 -13.18
N LEU A 161 10.76 -6.47 -13.23
CA LEU A 161 12.02 -6.78 -13.90
C LEU A 161 12.80 -7.92 -13.22
N GLU A 162 12.70 -8.06 -11.89
CA GLU A 162 13.30 -9.18 -11.17
C GLU A 162 12.60 -10.51 -11.50
N ASP A 163 11.28 -10.49 -11.63
CA ASP A 163 10.50 -11.67 -12.03
C ASP A 163 10.78 -12.04 -13.49
N ASP A 164 10.81 -11.07 -14.40
CA ASP A 164 11.23 -11.29 -15.81
C ASP A 164 12.65 -11.89 -15.86
N ARG A 165 13.59 -11.36 -15.06
CA ARG A 165 14.96 -11.90 -14.99
C ARG A 165 14.96 -13.36 -14.53
N ARG A 166 14.19 -13.71 -13.50
CA ARG A 166 14.07 -15.10 -13.01
C ARG A 166 13.46 -16.00 -14.08
N GLU A 167 12.48 -15.52 -14.82
CA GLU A 167 11.88 -16.24 -15.94
C GLU A 167 12.91 -16.50 -17.05
N PHE A 168 13.64 -15.47 -17.49
CA PHE A 168 14.69 -15.62 -18.50
C PHE A 168 15.82 -16.53 -18.04
N GLU A 169 16.21 -16.50 -16.76
CA GLU A 169 17.16 -17.45 -16.18
C GLU A 169 16.62 -18.89 -16.18
N GLY A 170 15.33 -19.07 -15.92
CA GLY A 170 14.64 -20.36 -16.06
C GLY A 170 14.66 -20.86 -17.51
N GLN A 171 14.27 -20.01 -18.46
CA GLN A 171 14.28 -20.32 -19.89
C GLN A 171 15.70 -20.65 -20.37
N ARG A 172 16.71 -19.87 -19.98
CA ARG A 172 18.13 -20.14 -20.30
C ARG A 172 18.56 -21.51 -19.78
N ARG A 173 18.23 -21.86 -18.53
CA ARG A 173 18.55 -23.19 -17.97
C ARG A 173 17.89 -24.31 -18.77
N SER A 174 16.61 -24.15 -19.15
CA SER A 174 15.91 -25.13 -19.99
C SER A 174 16.61 -25.32 -21.34
N VAL A 175 16.98 -24.22 -22.01
CA VAL A 175 17.70 -24.28 -23.29
C VAL A 175 19.07 -24.92 -23.13
N GLU A 176 19.79 -24.64 -22.05
CA GLU A 176 21.08 -25.25 -21.72
C GLU A 176 20.95 -26.77 -21.50
N GLU A 177 19.90 -27.21 -20.80
CA GLU A 177 19.58 -28.63 -20.62
C GLU A 177 19.23 -29.31 -21.94
N ASP A 178 18.41 -28.69 -22.78
CA ASP A 178 18.04 -29.25 -24.07
C ASP A 178 19.25 -29.30 -25.03
N ARG A 179 20.13 -28.29 -24.98
CA ARG A 179 21.42 -28.32 -25.68
C ARG A 179 22.27 -29.50 -25.22
N ARG A 180 22.39 -29.75 -23.92
CA ARG A 180 23.13 -30.91 -23.38
C ARG A 180 22.53 -32.23 -23.84
N LYS A 181 21.19 -32.37 -23.81
CA LYS A 181 20.50 -33.56 -24.31
C LYS A 181 20.78 -33.76 -25.80
N TYR A 182 20.73 -32.70 -26.59
CA TYR A 182 21.03 -32.74 -28.02
C TYR A 182 22.49 -33.12 -28.29
N GLU A 183 23.45 -32.54 -27.57
CA GLU A 183 24.87 -32.88 -27.68
C GLU A 183 25.14 -34.35 -27.31
N ALA A 184 24.52 -34.85 -26.23
CA ALA A 184 24.61 -36.25 -25.84
C ALA A 184 24.01 -37.19 -26.91
N ALA A 185 22.79 -36.89 -27.40
CA ALA A 185 22.14 -37.67 -28.45
C ALA A 185 22.96 -37.66 -29.76
N ARG A 186 23.57 -36.52 -30.10
CA ARG A 186 24.47 -36.41 -31.25
C ARG A 186 25.74 -37.24 -31.07
N ALA A 187 26.33 -37.25 -29.88
CA ALA A 187 27.50 -38.09 -29.56
C ALA A 187 27.16 -39.58 -29.67
N GLU A 188 26.04 -40.03 -29.09
CA GLU A 188 25.55 -41.41 -29.24
C GLU A 188 25.34 -41.80 -30.71
N LEU A 189 24.81 -40.87 -31.52
CA LEU A 189 24.58 -41.11 -32.94
C LEU A 189 25.89 -41.24 -33.71
N LEU A 190 26.91 -40.44 -33.36
CA LEU A 190 28.26 -40.53 -33.90
C LEU A 190 28.93 -41.86 -33.51
N GLU A 191 28.84 -42.28 -32.24
CA GLU A 191 29.34 -43.58 -31.80
C GLU A 191 28.63 -44.74 -32.52
N ARG A 192 27.32 -44.65 -32.72
CA ARG A 192 26.57 -45.65 -33.52
C ARG A 192 27.00 -45.65 -34.98
N GLU A 193 27.27 -44.50 -35.59
CA GLU A 193 27.79 -44.43 -36.95
C GLU A 193 29.21 -45.00 -37.05
N GLU A 194 30.09 -44.71 -36.10
CA GLU A 194 31.44 -45.26 -36.03
C GLU A 194 31.42 -46.77 -35.80
N ALA A 195 30.58 -47.26 -34.87
CA ALA A 195 30.36 -48.68 -34.64
C ALA A 195 29.81 -49.36 -35.90
N ALA A 196 28.82 -48.75 -36.57
CA ALA A 196 28.28 -49.29 -37.83
C ALA A 196 29.30 -49.25 -38.97
N ARG A 197 30.19 -48.24 -39.03
CA ARG A 197 31.30 -48.20 -39.98
C ARG A 197 32.33 -49.28 -39.68
N HIS A 198 32.66 -49.47 -38.41
CA HIS A 198 33.58 -50.52 -37.97
C HIS A 198 32.98 -51.90 -38.25
N GLU A 199 31.71 -52.12 -37.95
CA GLU A 199 30.99 -53.35 -38.24
C GLU A 199 30.89 -53.59 -39.76
N ARG A 200 30.66 -52.56 -40.57
CA ARG A 200 30.71 -52.66 -42.04
C ARG A 200 32.11 -53.03 -42.53
N LEU A 201 33.16 -52.43 -41.98
CA LEU A 201 34.55 -52.74 -42.32
C LEU A 201 34.91 -54.18 -41.90
N CYS A 202 34.49 -54.61 -40.71
CA CYS A 202 34.63 -55.99 -40.25
C CYS A 202 33.86 -56.94 -41.16
N ALA A 203 32.60 -56.63 -41.50
CA ALA A 203 31.81 -57.42 -42.43
C ALA A 203 32.37 -57.42 -43.86
N GLU A 204 33.04 -56.35 -44.29
CA GLU A 204 33.71 -56.27 -45.60
C GLU A 204 35.01 -57.07 -45.61
N ASN A 205 35.79 -57.01 -44.52
CA ASN A 205 36.95 -57.87 -44.30
C ASN A 205 36.55 -59.34 -44.17
N GLU A 206 35.44 -59.64 -43.47
CA GLU A 206 34.85 -60.98 -43.39
C GLU A 206 34.26 -61.41 -44.71
N ARG A 207 33.71 -60.51 -45.54
CA ARG A 207 33.28 -60.84 -46.91
C ARG A 207 34.46 -61.04 -47.83
N ALA A 208 35.55 -60.32 -47.65
CA ALA A 208 36.81 -60.50 -48.38
C ALA A 208 37.49 -61.80 -47.95
N ALA A 209 37.49 -62.12 -46.65
CA ALA A 209 37.93 -63.39 -46.07
C ALA A 209 37.02 -64.52 -46.53
N MET A 210 35.69 -64.38 -46.45
CA MET A 210 34.73 -65.33 -47.00
C MET A 210 34.78 -65.40 -48.53
N HIS A 211 35.27 -64.39 -49.25
CA HIS A 211 35.50 -64.47 -50.69
C HIS A 211 36.82 -65.19 -50.98
N ALA A 212 37.86 -64.97 -50.19
CA ALA A 212 39.11 -65.73 -50.23
C ALA A 212 38.86 -67.20 -49.85
N ASP A 213 38.16 -67.44 -48.74
CA ASP A 213 37.66 -68.73 -48.29
C ASP A 213 36.64 -69.29 -49.27
N ARG A 214 35.79 -68.52 -49.95
CA ARG A 214 34.91 -69.04 -51.02
C ARG A 214 35.69 -69.41 -52.27
N MET A 215 36.83 -68.78 -52.55
CA MET A 215 37.75 -69.22 -53.60
C MET A 215 38.51 -70.48 -53.17
N GLN A 216 38.84 -70.61 -51.87
CA GLN A 216 39.46 -71.80 -51.27
C GLN A 216 38.45 -72.95 -51.08
N VAL A 217 37.19 -72.63 -50.81
CA VAL A 217 36.05 -73.52 -50.62
C VAL A 217 35.49 -73.89 -51.97
N LYS A 218 35.49 -73.04 -53.01
CA LYS A 218 35.20 -73.48 -54.39
C LYS A 218 36.22 -74.53 -54.87
N GLN A 219 37.43 -74.54 -54.31
CA GLN A 219 38.44 -75.57 -54.50
C GLN A 219 38.24 -76.82 -53.61
N LEU A 220 37.49 -76.73 -52.50
CA LEU A 220 37.23 -77.82 -51.54
C LEU A 220 35.78 -78.37 -51.57
N LEU A 221 34.83 -77.67 -52.20
CA LEU A 221 33.42 -78.04 -52.35
C LEU A 221 33.19 -78.97 -53.55
N GLU A 222 34.22 -79.21 -54.38
CA GLU A 222 34.25 -80.35 -55.30
C GLU A 222 34.46 -81.69 -54.53
N ASP A 223 34.95 -81.65 -53.28
CA ASP A 223 35.32 -82.86 -52.52
C ASP A 223 34.38 -83.22 -51.35
N ALA A 224 33.53 -82.32 -50.83
CA ALA A 224 32.86 -82.54 -49.54
C ALA A 224 31.32 -82.47 -49.58
N VAL A 225 30.70 -83.08 -50.60
CA VAL A 225 29.27 -83.48 -50.61
C VAL A 225 29.13 -84.98 -50.27
N ALA A 226 30.14 -85.58 -49.62
CA ALA A 226 30.00 -86.81 -48.86
C ALA A 226 29.72 -86.49 -47.37
N GLU A 227 28.52 -86.88 -46.94
CA GLU A 227 28.09 -87.14 -45.55
C GLU A 227 27.65 -85.99 -44.60
N HIS A 228 26.32 -85.89 -44.47
CA HIS A 228 25.53 -85.76 -43.21
C HIS A 228 25.93 -84.67 -42.19
N GLY A 229 25.16 -83.64 -41.88
CA GLY A 229 23.70 -83.48 -41.92
C GLY A 229 23.02 -84.01 -40.64
N ARG A 230 22.69 -83.07 -39.72
CA ARG A 230 21.58 -83.04 -38.70
C ARG A 230 21.99 -82.13 -37.52
N ASN A 231 21.19 -81.28 -36.88
CA ASN A 231 19.80 -80.79 -36.93
C ASN A 231 19.76 -79.60 -35.92
N LEU A 232 18.85 -78.61 -35.93
CA LEU A 232 17.40 -78.73 -35.71
C LEU A 232 16.65 -77.53 -36.30
N CYS A 233 16.00 -77.74 -37.44
CA CYS A 233 15.05 -76.77 -38.01
C CYS A 233 13.67 -77.02 -37.39
N ARG A 234 13.20 -76.13 -36.51
CA ARG A 234 11.84 -76.20 -35.95
C ARG A 234 10.83 -75.88 -37.05
N ARG A 235 9.92 -76.82 -37.30
CA ARG A 235 8.89 -76.74 -38.35
C ARG A 235 7.76 -75.79 -37.93
N PRO A 236 7.07 -75.13 -38.89
CA PRO A 236 5.82 -74.43 -38.60
C PRO A 236 4.83 -75.37 -37.90
N PRO A 237 3.88 -74.82 -37.11
CA PRO A 237 2.75 -75.59 -36.64
C PRO A 237 2.06 -76.28 -37.82
N THR A 238 1.66 -77.54 -37.63
CA THR A 238 1.17 -78.42 -38.71
C THR A 238 -0.11 -77.92 -39.37
N TYR A 239 -0.87 -77.06 -38.70
CA TYR A 239 -2.08 -76.41 -39.22
C TYR A 239 -1.81 -75.15 -40.04
N TRP A 240 -0.55 -74.77 -40.23
CA TRP A 240 -0.21 -73.67 -41.11
C TRP A 240 -0.37 -74.10 -42.57
N SER A 241 -0.93 -73.21 -43.39
CA SER A 241 -1.19 -73.45 -44.81
C SER A 241 0.09 -73.61 -45.64
N GLY A 242 1.24 -73.23 -45.09
CA GLY A 242 2.55 -73.35 -45.74
C GLY A 242 2.74 -72.39 -46.91
N LYS A 243 1.90 -71.36 -47.06
CA LYS A 243 1.97 -70.37 -48.14
C LYS A 243 2.88 -69.19 -47.74
N PRO A 244 4.14 -69.12 -48.21
CA PRO A 244 5.14 -68.18 -47.66
C PRO A 244 4.90 -66.69 -48.00
N LYS A 245 3.94 -66.38 -48.87
CA LYS A 245 3.73 -65.01 -49.37
C LYS A 245 2.65 -64.22 -48.63
N GLN A 246 1.87 -64.85 -47.75
CA GLN A 246 0.75 -64.18 -47.07
C GLN A 246 0.79 -64.43 -45.57
N VAL A 247 0.99 -63.36 -44.80
CA VAL A 247 1.13 -63.42 -43.33
C VAL A 247 -0.24 -63.61 -42.63
N ARG A 248 -1.33 -63.13 -43.23
CA ARG A 248 -2.71 -63.29 -42.73
C ARG A 248 -3.49 -64.22 -43.63
N VAL A 249 -3.74 -65.44 -43.16
CA VAL A 249 -4.48 -66.47 -43.89
C VAL A 249 -5.93 -66.46 -43.39
N PRO A 250 -6.94 -66.14 -44.24
CA PRO A 250 -8.34 -66.23 -43.84
C PRO A 250 -8.68 -67.63 -43.33
N CYS A 251 -9.36 -67.71 -42.20
CA CYS A 251 -9.68 -68.97 -41.51
C CYS A 251 -11.15 -68.96 -41.12
N THR A 252 -12.02 -69.12 -42.12
CA THR A 252 -13.47 -69.06 -41.95
C THR A 252 -14.00 -70.18 -41.07
N GLU A 253 -13.30 -71.32 -41.01
CA GLU A 253 -13.65 -72.43 -40.13
C GLU A 253 -13.58 -72.07 -38.62
N LEU A 254 -12.80 -71.05 -38.26
CA LEU A 254 -12.69 -70.58 -36.88
C LEU A 254 -13.67 -69.47 -36.51
N GLU A 255 -14.35 -68.84 -37.46
CA GLU A 255 -15.31 -67.77 -37.19
C GLU A 255 -16.37 -68.14 -36.13
N PRO A 256 -17.07 -69.30 -36.20
CA PRO A 256 -18.05 -69.65 -35.18
C PRO A 256 -17.41 -69.90 -33.79
N VAL A 257 -16.18 -70.39 -33.74
CA VAL A 257 -15.46 -70.68 -32.50
C VAL A 257 -15.00 -69.38 -31.83
N ILE A 258 -14.33 -68.52 -32.60
CA ILE A 258 -13.84 -67.23 -32.11
C ILE A 258 -15.01 -66.32 -31.73
N LEU A 259 -16.15 -66.41 -32.42
CA LEU A 259 -17.36 -65.67 -32.03
C LEU A 259 -17.89 -66.12 -30.66
N ARG A 260 -17.97 -67.45 -30.42
CA ARG A 260 -18.33 -67.97 -29.10
C ARG A 260 -17.34 -67.57 -28.03
N LEU A 261 -16.05 -67.61 -28.32
CA LEU A 261 -14.99 -67.16 -27.43
C LEU A 261 -15.13 -65.68 -27.07
N LEU A 262 -15.35 -64.86 -28.10
CA LEU A 262 -15.57 -63.43 -27.93
C LEU A 262 -16.81 -63.16 -27.06
N GLN A 263 -17.89 -63.92 -27.23
CA GLN A 263 -19.12 -63.79 -26.43
C GLN A 263 -19.00 -64.39 -25.02
N GLY A 264 -18.34 -65.54 -24.87
CA GLY A 264 -18.20 -66.26 -23.62
C GLY A 264 -17.16 -65.65 -22.66
N HIS A 265 -16.12 -65.02 -23.21
CA HIS A 265 -15.12 -64.28 -22.42
C HIS A 265 -15.57 -62.83 -22.13
N ALA A 266 -16.84 -62.48 -22.38
CA ALA A 266 -17.38 -61.18 -22.04
C ALA A 266 -18.11 -61.23 -20.70
N LEU A 267 -17.46 -60.74 -19.62
CA LEU A 267 -18.11 -60.61 -18.30
C LEU A 267 -19.30 -59.64 -18.31
N HIS A 268 -19.31 -58.69 -19.24
CA HIS A 268 -20.45 -57.78 -19.44
C HIS A 268 -20.89 -57.85 -20.91
N PRO A 269 -21.86 -58.74 -21.25
CA PRO A 269 -22.26 -59.03 -22.63
C PRO A 269 -22.82 -57.82 -23.38
N HIS A 270 -23.42 -56.86 -22.67
CA HIS A 270 -24.01 -55.64 -23.20
C HIS A 270 -23.05 -54.44 -23.22
N GLY A 271 -21.75 -54.72 -23.14
CA GLY A 271 -20.70 -53.72 -23.07
C GLY A 271 -20.16 -53.51 -21.66
N CYS A 272 -18.88 -53.12 -21.60
CA CYS A 272 -18.14 -52.88 -20.38
C CYS A 272 -18.05 -51.37 -20.12
N ALA A 273 -18.55 -50.89 -18.97
CA ALA A 273 -18.45 -49.48 -18.59
C ALA A 273 -16.97 -49.09 -18.42
N GLY A 274 -16.44 -48.34 -19.38
CA GLY A 274 -15.06 -47.85 -19.40
C GLY A 274 -14.85 -46.88 -20.54
N ARG A 275 -13.58 -46.62 -20.88
CA ARG A 275 -13.07 -45.44 -21.60
C ARG A 275 -13.89 -44.97 -22.81
N ASP A 276 -14.57 -45.88 -23.51
CA ASP A 276 -15.22 -45.57 -24.79
C ASP A 276 -16.69 -46.05 -24.87
N GLY A 277 -17.10 -47.07 -24.10
CA GLY A 277 -18.44 -47.67 -24.20
C GLY A 277 -18.89 -48.12 -25.61
N THR A 278 -17.98 -48.17 -26.59
CA THR A 278 -18.31 -48.25 -28.02
C THR A 278 -18.46 -49.68 -28.54
N PHE A 279 -17.89 -50.66 -27.84
CA PHE A 279 -17.95 -52.06 -28.23
C PHE A 279 -18.90 -52.86 -27.34
N ASP A 280 -19.98 -53.34 -27.95
CA ASP A 280 -20.98 -54.23 -27.35
C ASP A 280 -20.86 -55.60 -28.00
N VAL A 281 -20.34 -56.57 -27.24
CA VAL A 281 -20.11 -57.95 -27.69
C VAL A 281 -21.42 -58.61 -28.16
N GLY A 282 -22.55 -58.29 -27.51
CA GLY A 282 -23.87 -58.80 -27.86
C GLY A 282 -24.39 -58.31 -29.22
N ARG A 283 -23.80 -57.26 -29.80
CA ARG A 283 -24.16 -56.71 -31.13
C ARG A 283 -23.27 -57.22 -32.26
N VAL A 284 -22.34 -58.14 -31.98
CA VAL A 284 -21.48 -58.73 -33.01
C VAL A 284 -22.27 -59.75 -33.82
N HIS A 285 -22.75 -59.35 -34.99
CA HIS A 285 -23.52 -60.21 -35.91
C HIS A 285 -22.66 -60.90 -36.97
N LYS A 286 -21.44 -60.42 -37.20
CA LYS A 286 -20.52 -60.97 -38.20
C LYS A 286 -19.10 -60.88 -37.69
N LEU A 287 -18.37 -61.99 -37.82
CA LEU A 287 -16.96 -62.08 -37.50
C LEU A 287 -16.18 -62.48 -38.76
N SER A 288 -14.96 -61.97 -38.90
CA SER A 288 -14.01 -62.49 -39.88
C SER A 288 -12.70 -62.79 -39.18
N VAL A 289 -12.18 -64.00 -39.37
CA VAL A 289 -11.00 -64.50 -38.67
C VAL A 289 -9.87 -64.72 -39.66
N TRP A 290 -8.68 -64.23 -39.29
CA TRP A 290 -7.44 -64.50 -40.01
C TRP A 290 -6.44 -65.10 -39.05
N ARG A 291 -5.84 -66.22 -39.44
CA ARG A 291 -4.69 -66.79 -38.74
C ARG A 291 -3.43 -66.08 -39.20
N VAL A 292 -2.58 -65.71 -38.23
CA VAL A 292 -1.28 -65.11 -38.52
C VAL A 292 -0.24 -66.22 -38.66
N GLU A 293 0.27 -66.41 -39.88
CA GLU A 293 1.31 -67.40 -40.22
C GLU A 293 2.63 -66.66 -40.49
N ASN A 294 3.38 -66.37 -39.42
CA ASN A 294 4.66 -65.66 -39.49
C ASN A 294 5.79 -66.50 -38.87
N MET A 295 6.58 -67.18 -39.71
CA MET A 295 7.62 -68.10 -39.25
C MET A 295 8.72 -67.42 -38.43
N VAL A 296 8.98 -66.14 -38.68
CA VAL A 296 10.02 -65.39 -37.96
C VAL A 296 9.53 -65.10 -36.54
N LEU A 297 8.33 -64.53 -36.41
CA LEU A 297 7.74 -64.23 -35.10
C LEU A 297 7.46 -65.50 -34.30
N TRP A 298 7.00 -66.56 -34.96
CA TRP A 298 6.78 -67.86 -34.31
C TRP A 298 8.08 -68.45 -33.76
N ARG A 299 9.19 -68.35 -34.51
CA ARG A 299 10.49 -68.79 -34.01
C ARG A 299 10.99 -67.93 -32.85
N GLN A 300 10.83 -66.62 -32.93
CA GLN A 300 11.19 -65.71 -31.84
C GLN A 300 10.40 -66.03 -30.56
N TYR A 301 9.09 -66.25 -30.69
CA TYR A 301 8.23 -66.66 -29.61
C TYR A 301 8.70 -67.99 -28.97
N LEU A 302 8.91 -69.04 -29.78
CA LEU A 302 9.38 -70.34 -29.28
C LEU A 302 10.76 -70.26 -28.62
N ASN A 303 11.68 -69.50 -29.21
CA ASN A 303 13.01 -69.30 -28.64
C ASN A 303 12.91 -68.59 -27.29
N LYS A 304 12.01 -67.60 -27.15
CA LYS A 304 11.85 -66.89 -25.88
C LYS A 304 11.16 -67.73 -24.83
N ALA A 305 10.18 -68.55 -25.20
CA ALA A 305 9.56 -69.51 -24.30
C ALA A 305 10.58 -70.54 -23.77
N GLU A 306 11.44 -71.06 -24.65
CA GLU A 306 12.50 -71.98 -24.26
C GLU A 306 13.57 -71.31 -23.38
N GLU A 307 14.00 -70.08 -23.73
CA GLU A 307 14.90 -69.29 -22.89
C GLU A 307 14.29 -69.08 -21.50
N LEU A 308 13.00 -68.72 -21.42
CA LEU A 308 12.31 -68.52 -20.14
C LEU A 308 12.23 -69.81 -19.33
N GLN A 309 11.92 -70.94 -19.98
CA GLN A 309 11.90 -72.27 -19.36
C GLN A 309 13.27 -72.65 -18.81
N GLU A 310 14.32 -72.37 -19.58
CA GLU A 310 15.69 -72.67 -19.22
C GLU A 310 16.17 -71.81 -18.05
N VAL A 311 15.82 -70.52 -18.06
CA VAL A 311 16.06 -69.60 -16.94
C VAL A 311 15.31 -70.05 -15.70
N HIS A 312 14.03 -70.40 -15.81
CA HIS A 312 13.24 -70.90 -14.68
C HIS A 312 13.85 -72.17 -14.10
N ARG A 313 14.25 -73.11 -14.96
CA ARG A 313 14.90 -74.36 -14.56
C ARG A 313 16.25 -74.12 -13.88
N HIS A 314 17.12 -73.31 -14.47
CA HIS A 314 18.44 -73.03 -13.91
C HIS A 314 18.38 -72.26 -12.60
N ARG A 315 17.42 -71.35 -12.46
CA ARG A 315 17.26 -70.52 -11.25
C ARG A 315 16.32 -71.14 -10.22
N GLY A 316 15.76 -72.32 -10.48
CA GLY A 316 14.80 -72.99 -9.61
C GLY A 316 13.52 -72.19 -9.36
N ILE A 317 13.12 -71.36 -10.33
CA ILE A 317 11.93 -70.51 -10.21
C ILE A 317 10.70 -71.40 -10.40
N THR A 318 9.85 -71.44 -9.37
CA THR A 318 8.50 -72.01 -9.46
C THR A 318 7.48 -70.89 -9.38
N HIS A 319 6.65 -70.75 -10.40
CA HIS A 319 5.56 -69.78 -10.43
C HIS A 319 4.26 -70.43 -9.98
N ARG A 320 3.43 -69.64 -9.31
CA ARG A 320 2.05 -70.05 -9.00
C ARG A 320 1.22 -69.96 -10.28
N ALA A 321 0.22 -70.84 -10.39
CA ALA A 321 -0.78 -70.75 -11.45
C ALA A 321 -1.47 -69.37 -11.40
N LEU A 322 -1.82 -68.84 -12.56
CA LEU A 322 -2.52 -67.55 -12.68
C LEU A 322 -3.81 -67.56 -11.83
N HIS A 323 -4.01 -66.51 -11.04
CA HIS A 323 -5.22 -66.31 -10.24
C HIS A 323 -5.78 -64.88 -10.40
N PRO A 324 -7.04 -64.70 -10.83
CA PRO A 324 -7.97 -65.74 -11.28
C PRO A 324 -7.43 -66.51 -12.50
N ALA A 325 -7.87 -67.77 -12.66
CA ALA A 325 -7.42 -68.59 -13.78
C ALA A 325 -7.97 -68.00 -15.09
N VAL A 326 -7.11 -67.88 -16.10
CA VAL A 326 -7.53 -67.50 -17.44
C VAL A 326 -8.35 -68.67 -18.01
N PRO A 327 -9.57 -68.44 -18.53
CA PRO A 327 -10.39 -69.51 -19.09
C PRO A 327 -9.62 -70.26 -20.19
N SER A 328 -9.35 -71.55 -19.95
CA SER A 328 -8.71 -72.44 -20.92
C SER A 328 -9.77 -73.06 -21.82
N MET A 329 -9.57 -73.00 -23.13
CA MET A 329 -10.46 -73.54 -24.16
C MET A 329 -10.32 -75.06 -24.35
N THR A 330 -9.84 -75.79 -23.34
CA THR A 330 -9.42 -77.19 -23.51
C THR A 330 -10.53 -78.18 -23.87
N ASP A 331 -11.81 -77.81 -23.75
CA ASP A 331 -12.93 -78.75 -23.88
C ASP A 331 -14.10 -78.27 -24.79
N ASP A 332 -13.93 -77.27 -25.68
CA ASP A 332 -15.00 -76.90 -26.64
C ASP A 332 -15.05 -77.93 -27.79
N PRO A 333 -16.12 -78.75 -27.90
CA PRO A 333 -16.22 -79.83 -28.89
C PRO A 333 -16.31 -79.35 -30.34
N ALA A 334 -16.51 -78.05 -30.56
CA ALA A 334 -16.54 -77.44 -31.89
C ALA A 334 -15.20 -76.79 -32.30
N LEU A 335 -14.13 -77.00 -31.52
CA LEU A 335 -12.77 -76.67 -31.95
C LEU A 335 -12.31 -77.60 -33.08
N PRO A 336 -11.76 -77.07 -34.19
CA PRO A 336 -11.16 -77.90 -35.20
C PRO A 336 -10.00 -78.70 -34.59
N PRO A 337 -9.96 -80.04 -34.74
CA PRO A 337 -8.88 -80.86 -34.17
C PRO A 337 -7.51 -80.52 -34.78
N THR A 338 -7.50 -79.75 -35.87
CA THR A 338 -6.29 -79.25 -36.52
C THR A 338 -5.59 -78.17 -35.71
N ILE A 339 -6.29 -77.41 -34.86
CA ILE A 339 -5.66 -76.35 -34.08
C ILE A 339 -5.69 -76.76 -32.61
N PRO A 340 -4.53 -77.08 -32.01
CA PRO A 340 -4.46 -77.53 -30.63
C PRO A 340 -4.56 -76.31 -29.70
N TRP A 341 -5.78 -75.87 -29.43
CA TRP A 341 -6.07 -74.82 -28.45
C TRP A 341 -5.98 -75.41 -27.04
N GLY A 342 -5.28 -74.74 -26.13
CA GLY A 342 -5.27 -75.07 -24.69
C GLY A 342 -4.37 -76.22 -24.25
N SER A 343 -4.31 -77.36 -24.95
CA SER A 343 -3.47 -78.50 -24.55
C SER A 343 -1.98 -78.35 -24.87
N ASN A 344 -1.64 -77.42 -25.76
CA ASN A 344 -0.26 -77.09 -26.13
C ASN A 344 0.30 -75.86 -25.41
N LEU A 345 -0.51 -75.21 -24.56
CA LEU A 345 -0.01 -74.10 -23.76
C LEU A 345 0.82 -74.65 -22.60
N ASN A 346 2.03 -74.15 -22.45
CA ASN A 346 2.92 -74.57 -21.40
C ASN A 346 2.50 -73.95 -20.06
N ALA A 347 1.72 -74.71 -19.27
CA ALA A 347 1.35 -74.33 -17.91
C ALA A 347 2.58 -74.07 -17.01
N GLY A 348 3.70 -74.75 -17.29
CA GLY A 348 5.00 -74.51 -16.66
C GLY A 348 5.67 -73.19 -17.06
N LEU A 349 5.02 -72.35 -17.86
CA LEU A 349 5.43 -70.97 -18.15
C LEU A 349 4.30 -69.96 -17.95
N ASN A 350 3.13 -70.39 -17.43
CA ASN A 350 1.90 -69.60 -17.43
C ASN A 350 1.53 -69.10 -18.83
N GLU A 351 1.77 -69.90 -19.87
CA GLU A 351 1.36 -69.55 -21.23
C GLU A 351 -0.17 -69.50 -21.32
N ALA A 352 -0.71 -68.38 -21.80
CA ALA A 352 -2.14 -68.12 -21.83
C ALA A 352 -2.55 -67.41 -23.12
N LEU A 353 -3.77 -67.70 -23.59
CA LEU A 353 -4.40 -66.96 -24.69
C LEU A 353 -5.16 -65.77 -24.13
N LEU A 354 -4.87 -64.58 -24.64
CA LEU A 354 -5.42 -63.33 -24.13
C LEU A 354 -5.79 -62.41 -25.29
N TRP A 355 -6.85 -61.65 -25.11
CA TRP A 355 -7.31 -60.69 -26.10
C TRP A 355 -6.48 -59.42 -26.07
N HIS A 356 -6.18 -58.89 -27.25
CA HIS A 356 -5.66 -57.54 -27.42
C HIS A 356 -6.51 -56.78 -28.44
N GLY A 357 -7.24 -55.77 -27.97
CA GLY A 357 -8.01 -54.88 -28.84
C GLY A 357 -7.13 -53.75 -29.34
N THR A 358 -7.20 -53.47 -30.64
CA THR A 358 -6.38 -52.42 -31.27
C THR A 358 -7.12 -51.78 -32.43
N SER A 359 -6.52 -50.73 -33.01
CA SER A 359 -7.07 -50.06 -34.19
C SER A 359 -6.75 -50.85 -35.47
N GLU A 360 -7.61 -50.72 -36.48
CA GLU A 360 -7.43 -51.35 -37.80
C GLU A 360 -6.04 -51.10 -38.42
N ARG A 361 -5.48 -49.90 -38.20
CA ARG A 361 -4.18 -49.47 -38.75
C ARG A 361 -3.02 -50.29 -38.19
N ASN A 362 -3.15 -50.84 -36.98
CA ASN A 362 -2.07 -51.55 -36.31
C ASN A 362 -2.01 -53.03 -36.68
N ILE A 363 -3.12 -53.63 -37.12
CA ILE A 363 -3.22 -55.08 -37.35
C ILE A 363 -2.19 -55.60 -38.33
N GLU A 364 -1.96 -54.88 -39.44
CA GLU A 364 -1.02 -55.34 -40.47
C GLU A 364 0.44 -55.26 -40.01
N ILE A 365 0.76 -54.24 -39.22
CA ILE A 365 2.09 -54.05 -38.63
C ILE A 365 2.31 -55.15 -37.59
N ILE A 366 1.34 -55.37 -36.69
CA ILE A 366 1.43 -56.39 -35.64
C ILE A 366 1.58 -57.79 -36.24
N ALA A 367 0.81 -58.13 -37.29
CA ALA A 367 0.92 -59.45 -37.93
C ALA A 367 2.29 -59.69 -38.59
N LYS A 368 2.92 -58.65 -39.14
CA LYS A 368 4.22 -58.76 -39.85
C LYS A 368 5.43 -58.65 -38.92
N ALA A 369 5.38 -57.73 -37.98
CA ALA A 369 6.52 -57.33 -37.16
C ALA A 369 6.38 -57.72 -35.68
N GLY A 370 5.23 -58.22 -35.26
CA GLY A 370 4.95 -58.56 -33.87
C GLY A 370 4.45 -57.37 -33.07
N MET A 371 4.27 -57.58 -31.78
CA MET A 371 3.91 -56.51 -30.85
C MET A 371 5.17 -55.87 -30.30
N ASP A 372 5.20 -54.53 -30.27
CA ASP A 372 6.35 -53.73 -29.83
C ASP A 372 5.92 -52.83 -28.66
N GLU A 373 6.49 -53.05 -27.48
CA GLU A 373 6.15 -52.30 -26.28
C GLU A 373 6.55 -50.81 -26.36
N ARG A 374 7.48 -50.45 -27.25
CA ARG A 374 7.99 -49.08 -27.37
C ARG A 374 6.99 -48.14 -28.04
N VAL A 375 6.03 -48.69 -28.78
CA VAL A 375 4.96 -47.91 -29.42
C VAL A 375 3.69 -47.87 -28.57
N CYS A 376 3.72 -48.43 -27.36
CA CYS A 376 2.61 -48.39 -26.42
C CYS A 376 2.49 -47.03 -25.74
N ASN A 377 1.29 -46.73 -25.23
CA ASN A 377 1.04 -45.52 -24.46
C ASN A 377 1.83 -45.55 -23.15
N LEU A 378 2.71 -44.57 -22.96
CA LEU A 378 3.54 -44.43 -21.76
C LEU A 378 2.72 -44.09 -20.50
N GLY A 379 1.51 -43.54 -20.65
CA GLY A 379 0.60 -43.20 -19.55
C GLY A 379 -0.35 -44.33 -19.14
N GLY A 380 0.00 -45.59 -19.40
CA GLY A 380 -0.81 -46.75 -19.00
C GLY A 380 -0.88 -46.92 -17.48
N MET A 381 -2.05 -47.26 -16.94
CA MET A 381 -2.30 -47.36 -15.50
C MET A 381 -1.42 -48.38 -14.76
N PHE A 382 -0.95 -49.43 -15.45
CA PHE A 382 -0.06 -50.46 -14.89
C PHE A 382 1.36 -50.38 -15.48
N GLY A 383 1.72 -49.23 -16.07
CA GLY A 383 3.02 -48.98 -16.70
C GLY A 383 2.98 -48.97 -18.23
N ALA A 384 4.10 -48.56 -18.82
CA ALA A 384 4.30 -48.56 -20.26
C ALA A 384 4.57 -49.99 -20.76
N GLY A 385 3.61 -50.58 -21.46
CA GLY A 385 3.73 -51.96 -21.93
C GLY A 385 2.57 -52.39 -22.81
N LEU A 386 2.61 -53.65 -23.25
CA LEU A 386 1.53 -54.30 -23.99
C LEU A 386 0.46 -54.79 -23.01
N TYR A 387 -0.79 -54.42 -23.28
CA TYR A 387 -1.93 -54.79 -22.44
C TYR A 387 -2.73 -55.89 -23.12
N PHE A 388 -2.94 -56.97 -22.38
CA PHE A 388 -3.76 -58.10 -22.79
C PHE A 388 -4.82 -58.34 -21.71
N ALA A 389 -5.98 -58.85 -22.11
CA ALA A 389 -7.05 -59.18 -21.18
C ALA A 389 -7.61 -60.58 -21.45
N GLN A 390 -7.90 -61.31 -20.37
CA GLN A 390 -8.65 -62.57 -20.47
C GLN A 390 -10.07 -62.32 -21.00
N ASP A 391 -10.63 -61.14 -20.69
CA ASP A 391 -11.98 -60.76 -21.04
C ASP A 391 -12.02 -59.98 -22.36
N SER A 392 -12.76 -60.52 -23.33
CA SER A 392 -12.92 -59.92 -24.66
C SER A 392 -13.51 -58.52 -24.60
N CYS A 393 -14.49 -58.29 -23.70
CA CYS A 393 -15.13 -57.00 -23.55
C CYS A 393 -14.15 -55.92 -23.06
N LYS A 394 -13.14 -56.31 -22.27
CA LYS A 394 -12.14 -55.37 -21.74
C LYS A 394 -11.21 -54.93 -22.84
N SER A 395 -10.72 -55.88 -23.63
CA SER A 395 -9.97 -55.57 -24.85
C SER A 395 -10.80 -54.80 -25.86
N GLY A 396 -12.11 -55.03 -25.90
CA GLY A 396 -13.06 -54.29 -26.74
C GLY A 396 -13.12 -52.79 -26.46
N GLN A 397 -12.82 -52.35 -25.23
CA GLN A 397 -12.69 -50.92 -24.91
C GLN A 397 -11.53 -50.25 -25.66
N TYR A 398 -10.56 -51.03 -26.15
CA TYR A 398 -9.40 -50.54 -26.89
C TYR A 398 -9.44 -50.87 -28.39
N ALA A 399 -10.41 -51.69 -28.82
CA ALA A 399 -10.64 -52.01 -30.22
C ALA A 399 -11.35 -50.81 -30.90
N VAL A 400 -10.59 -49.79 -31.29
CA VAL A 400 -11.16 -48.55 -31.84
C VAL A 400 -12.04 -48.85 -33.06
N ARG A 401 -13.27 -48.32 -33.06
CA ARG A 401 -14.25 -48.49 -34.15
C ARG A 401 -13.69 -47.99 -35.48
N GLY A 402 -13.49 -48.91 -36.41
CA GLY A 402 -13.04 -48.62 -37.77
C GLY A 402 -14.12 -48.02 -38.67
N ALA A 403 -13.73 -47.63 -39.89
CA ALA A 403 -14.57 -46.85 -40.81
C ALA A 403 -15.91 -47.52 -41.19
N ARG A 404 -16.01 -48.85 -41.09
CA ARG A 404 -17.23 -49.63 -41.37
C ARG A 404 -17.91 -50.18 -40.12
N GLY A 405 -17.61 -49.62 -38.95
CA GLY A 405 -18.08 -50.13 -37.67
C GLY A 405 -17.39 -51.43 -37.22
N THR A 406 -16.31 -51.81 -37.88
CA THR A 406 -15.50 -52.99 -37.55
C THR A 406 -14.63 -52.73 -36.32
N HIS A 407 -14.47 -53.73 -35.48
CA HIS A 407 -13.57 -53.70 -34.32
C HIS A 407 -12.53 -54.81 -34.51
N TRP A 408 -11.28 -54.55 -34.16
CA TRP A 408 -10.16 -55.42 -34.47
C TRP A 408 -9.49 -55.94 -33.21
N PHE A 409 -9.27 -57.26 -33.18
CA PHE A 409 -8.71 -57.98 -32.06
C PHE A 409 -7.57 -58.87 -32.54
N MET A 410 -6.56 -59.02 -31.70
CA MET A 410 -5.60 -60.11 -31.74
C MET A 410 -5.92 -61.05 -30.59
N LEU A 411 -5.78 -62.35 -30.84
CA LEU A 411 -5.92 -63.41 -29.84
C LEU A 411 -4.66 -64.28 -29.86
#